data_AF-A0A1B2EZ44-F1
#
_entry.id   AF-A0A1B2EZ44-F1
#
_cell.length_a   1.000
_cell.length_b   1.000
_cell.length_c   1.000
_cell.angle_alpha   90.00
_cell.angle_beta   90.00
_cell.angle_gamma   90.00
#
_symmetry.space_group_name_H-M   'P 1'
#
loop_
_entity.id
_entity.type
_entity.pdbx_description
1 polymer ?
#
loop_
_entity_poly.entity_id
_entity_poly.type
_entity_poly.pdbx_seq_one_letter_code
_entity_poly.pdbx_strand_id
1 'polypeptide(L)'
;MLRHVTDEEIEQRVRVLRQEIDLQNQIRPDMMTVIERLTKIFRHFAYQQVPDSEMPDAEAQWDARKGVLHMRESVVGAIQRGEPRARMAIANEIGHFAMRHAGVRSRSTIQATTGKRLLEAKKEESEARRFAAMFLAPNYLLSSTDTVEDIVDRFGMSFEAAMIRKGEFDAFQRRASGHRRELPSVVVDYLKDAQRRGAKLRTELN
;
A
#
# COMPACT_ATOMS: atom_id res chain seq x y z
N MET A 1 2.01 23.15 -2.76
CA MET A 1 1.42 22.03 -1.98
C MET A 1 1.84 20.74 -2.68
N LEU A 2 2.35 19.73 -1.98
CA LEU A 2 2.65 18.43 -2.61
C LEU A 2 1.31 17.78 -2.99
N ARG A 3 1.08 17.49 -4.27
CA ARG A 3 -0.13 16.76 -4.71
C ARG A 3 -0.12 15.38 -4.05
N HIS A 4 -1.16 15.02 -3.32
CA HIS A 4 -1.36 13.66 -2.82
C HIS A 4 -2.02 12.81 -3.89
N VAL A 5 -1.51 11.60 -4.11
CA VAL A 5 -2.16 10.61 -4.97
C VAL A 5 -3.30 9.96 -4.19
N THR A 6 -4.50 9.95 -4.77
CA THR A 6 -5.69 9.37 -4.13
C THR A 6 -5.66 7.84 -4.18
N ASP A 7 -6.45 7.19 -3.34
CA ASP A 7 -6.55 5.72 -3.34
C ASP A 7 -7.09 5.20 -4.67
N GLU A 8 -8.01 5.93 -5.31
CA GLU A 8 -8.57 5.59 -6.61
C GLU A 8 -7.50 5.65 -7.72
N GLU A 9 -6.61 6.63 -7.67
CA GLU A 9 -5.47 6.71 -8.59
C GLU A 9 -4.47 5.56 -8.38
N ILE A 10 -4.24 5.14 -7.13
CA ILE A 10 -3.38 4.00 -6.79
C ILE A 10 -4.02 2.68 -7.25
N GLU A 11 -5.30 2.45 -6.98
CA GLU A 11 -6.05 1.28 -7.45
C GLU A 11 -6.02 1.16 -8.98
N GLN A 12 -6.18 2.27 -9.69
CA GLN A 12 -6.09 2.26 -11.15
C GLN A 12 -4.69 1.83 -11.62
N ARG A 13 -3.63 2.31 -10.95
CA ARG A 13 -2.25 1.88 -11.25
C ARG A 13 -2.01 0.42 -10.93
N VAL A 14 -2.53 -0.06 -9.80
CA VAL A 14 -2.48 -1.49 -9.42
C VAL A 14 -3.15 -2.33 -10.50
N ARG A 15 -4.35 -1.95 -10.95
CA ARG A 15 -5.10 -2.66 -11.98
C ARG A 15 -4.31 -2.74 -13.28
N VAL A 16 -3.76 -1.61 -13.75
CA VAL A 16 -2.94 -1.55 -14.96
C VAL A 16 -1.71 -2.44 -14.82
N LEU A 17 -0.94 -2.28 -13.74
CA LEU A 17 0.27 -3.09 -13.55
C LEU A 17 -0.07 -4.58 -13.52
N ARG A 18 -1.08 -4.98 -12.75
CA ARG A 18 -1.52 -6.39 -12.67
C ARG A 18 -1.97 -6.93 -14.02
N GLN A 19 -2.59 -6.13 -14.88
CA GLN A 19 -2.92 -6.53 -16.25
C GLN A 19 -1.68 -6.68 -17.13
N GLU A 20 -0.74 -5.74 -17.06
CA GLU A 20 0.51 -5.77 -17.83
C GLU A 20 1.34 -7.02 -17.51
N ILE A 21 1.37 -7.41 -16.23
CA ILE A 21 2.04 -8.63 -15.78
C ILE A 21 1.13 -9.87 -15.73
N ASP A 22 -0.07 -9.83 -16.33
CA ASP A 22 -1.01 -10.96 -16.45
C ASP A 22 -1.38 -11.65 -15.11
N LEU A 23 -1.57 -10.83 -14.08
CA LEU A 23 -2.00 -11.24 -12.73
C LEU A 23 -3.39 -10.69 -12.37
N GLN A 24 -4.11 -10.07 -13.32
CA GLN A 24 -5.39 -9.38 -13.05
C GLN A 24 -6.37 -10.24 -12.26
N ASN A 25 -6.50 -11.54 -12.56
CA ASN A 25 -7.49 -12.41 -11.91
C ASN A 25 -6.91 -13.29 -10.79
N GLN A 26 -5.63 -13.15 -10.45
CA GLN A 26 -4.98 -14.04 -9.49
C GLN A 26 -5.20 -13.60 -8.04
N ILE A 27 -5.90 -14.42 -7.26
CA ILE A 27 -5.95 -14.26 -5.82
C ILE A 27 -4.63 -14.77 -5.24
N ARG A 28 -3.96 -13.96 -4.42
CA ARG A 28 -2.67 -14.29 -3.77
C ARG A 28 -1.58 -14.72 -4.78
N PRO A 29 -1.12 -13.80 -5.66
CA PRO A 29 -0.04 -14.13 -6.59
C PRO A 29 1.23 -14.54 -5.84
N ASP A 30 2.00 -15.46 -6.43
CA ASP A 30 3.34 -15.78 -5.98
C ASP A 30 4.29 -14.59 -6.24
N MET A 31 4.97 -14.10 -5.21
CA MET A 31 5.73 -12.85 -5.30
C MET A 31 7.02 -13.02 -6.10
N MET A 32 7.59 -14.23 -6.17
CA MET A 32 8.72 -14.49 -7.07
C MET A 32 8.29 -14.43 -8.52
N THR A 33 7.14 -15.03 -8.85
CA THR A 33 6.52 -14.93 -10.18
C THR A 33 6.22 -13.47 -10.54
N VAL A 34 5.74 -12.65 -9.59
CA VAL A 34 5.57 -11.20 -9.80
C VAL A 34 6.89 -10.56 -10.21
N ILE A 35 7.97 -10.76 -9.44
CA ILE A 35 9.31 -10.20 -9.71
C ILE A 35 9.84 -10.65 -11.07
N GLU A 36 9.70 -11.94 -11.40
CA GLU A 36 10.13 -12.48 -12.69
C GLU A 36 9.38 -11.85 -13.86
N ARG A 37 8.06 -11.69 -13.75
CA ARG A 37 7.24 -11.04 -14.79
C ARG A 37 7.60 -9.57 -14.94
N LEU A 38 7.82 -8.86 -13.82
CA LEU A 38 8.32 -7.48 -13.85
C LEU A 38 9.65 -7.37 -14.59
N THR A 39 10.60 -8.26 -14.29
CA THR A 39 11.93 -8.30 -14.94
C THR A 39 11.83 -8.59 -16.44
N LYS A 40 10.89 -9.44 -16.85
CA LYS A 40 10.66 -9.78 -18.26
C LYS A 40 10.03 -8.63 -19.05
N ILE A 41 9.08 -7.92 -18.44
CA ILE A 41 8.28 -6.88 -19.13
C ILE A 41 8.98 -5.53 -19.09
N PHE A 42 9.60 -5.15 -17.98
CA PHE A 42 10.21 -3.86 -17.79
C PHE A 42 11.73 -3.95 -17.87
N ARG A 43 12.31 -3.48 -18.99
CA ARG A 43 13.78 -3.48 -19.22
C ARG A 43 14.59 -2.76 -18.14
N HIS A 44 13.97 -1.86 -17.37
CA HIS A 44 14.60 -1.09 -16.30
C HIS A 44 14.25 -1.61 -14.90
N PHE A 45 13.72 -2.83 -14.82
CA PHE A 45 13.48 -3.53 -13.58
C PHE A 45 14.33 -4.79 -13.54
N ALA A 46 15.22 -4.86 -12.56
CA ALA A 46 16.03 -6.01 -12.25
C ALA A 46 15.89 -6.37 -10.78
N TYR A 47 16.30 -7.59 -10.46
CA TYR A 47 16.23 -8.14 -9.11
C TYR A 47 17.59 -8.72 -8.73
N GLN A 48 18.00 -8.47 -7.49
CA GLN A 48 19.23 -9.03 -6.93
C GLN A 48 18.97 -9.54 -5.51
N GLN A 49 19.27 -10.82 -5.29
CA GLN A 49 19.42 -11.37 -3.94
C GLN A 49 20.73 -10.90 -3.33
N VAL A 50 20.71 -10.46 -2.07
CA VAL A 50 21.90 -10.07 -1.33
C VAL A 50 21.96 -10.76 0.03
N PRO A 51 23.16 -11.04 0.57
CA PRO A 51 23.31 -11.63 1.90
C PRO A 51 22.66 -10.79 3.00
N ASP A 52 22.17 -11.45 4.05
CA ASP A 52 21.57 -10.81 5.23
C ASP A 52 22.49 -9.75 5.88
N SER A 53 23.80 -10.00 5.88
CA SER A 53 24.82 -9.10 6.43
C SER A 53 24.96 -7.79 5.66
N GLU A 54 24.58 -7.74 4.38
CA GLU A 54 24.68 -6.53 3.55
C GLU A 54 23.44 -5.61 3.70
N MET A 55 22.32 -6.15 4.17
CA MET A 55 21.09 -5.40 4.42
C MET A 55 20.58 -5.58 5.85
N PRO A 56 21.36 -5.28 6.91
CA PRO A 56 20.97 -5.60 8.29
C PRO A 56 19.67 -4.92 8.73
N ASP A 57 19.39 -3.75 8.17
CA ASP A 57 18.28 -2.87 8.58
C ASP A 57 17.07 -2.87 7.64
N ALA A 58 17.14 -3.57 6.52
CA ALA A 58 16.09 -3.59 5.51
C ALA A 58 15.82 -5.02 5.01
N GLU A 59 14.54 -5.34 4.80
CA GLU A 59 14.09 -6.62 4.24
C GLU A 59 14.29 -6.64 2.72
N ALA A 60 13.98 -5.52 2.06
CA ALA A 60 14.22 -5.28 0.64
C ALA A 60 14.37 -3.78 0.39
N GLN A 61 14.89 -3.42 -0.78
CA GLN A 61 15.07 -2.03 -1.17
C GLN A 61 15.05 -1.86 -2.69
N TRP A 62 14.16 -1.01 -3.18
CA TRP A 62 14.15 -0.51 -4.54
C TRP A 62 15.17 0.63 -4.73
N ASP A 63 16.13 0.42 -5.64
CA ASP A 63 17.06 1.44 -6.12
C ASP A 63 16.55 1.98 -7.47
N ALA A 64 15.92 3.15 -7.45
CA ALA A 64 15.33 3.72 -8.66
C ALA A 64 16.39 4.23 -9.66
N ARG A 65 17.62 4.51 -9.20
CA ARG A 65 18.70 4.96 -10.08
C ARG A 65 19.25 3.79 -10.89
N LYS A 66 19.40 2.63 -10.26
CA LYS A 66 19.88 1.41 -10.92
C LYS A 66 18.75 0.61 -11.57
N GLY A 67 17.52 0.82 -11.14
CA GLY A 67 16.39 -0.01 -11.54
C GLY A 67 16.46 -1.42 -10.94
N VAL A 68 16.97 -1.54 -9.71
CA VAL A 68 17.23 -2.85 -9.06
C VAL A 68 16.48 -2.96 -7.74
N LEU A 69 15.69 -4.02 -7.60
CA LEU A 69 15.15 -4.48 -6.32
C LEU A 69 16.19 -5.38 -5.64
N HIS A 70 16.79 -4.88 -4.57
CA HIS A 70 17.65 -5.69 -3.70
C HIS A 70 16.78 -6.38 -2.65
N MET A 71 16.93 -7.69 -2.47
CA MET A 71 16.20 -8.46 -1.47
C MET A 71 17.17 -9.25 -0.62
N ARG A 72 16.98 -9.13 0.69
CA ARG A 72 17.70 -9.93 1.67
C ARG A 72 17.44 -11.42 1.44
N GLU A 73 18.49 -12.26 1.51
CA GLU A 73 18.41 -13.72 1.37
C GLU A 73 17.28 -14.34 2.19
N SER A 74 17.20 -14.03 3.49
CA SER A 74 16.14 -14.57 4.36
C SER A 74 14.73 -14.19 3.92
N VAL A 75 14.58 -13.03 3.26
CA VAL A 75 13.30 -12.57 2.72
C VAL A 75 12.94 -13.34 1.45
N VAL A 76 13.91 -13.74 0.62
CA VAL A 76 13.67 -14.65 -0.52
C VAL A 76 13.03 -15.96 -0.05
N GLY A 77 13.60 -16.58 1.00
CA GLY A 77 13.04 -17.79 1.59
C GLY A 77 11.64 -17.55 2.19
N ALA A 78 11.43 -16.41 2.85
CA ALA A 78 10.15 -16.07 3.46
C ALA A 78 9.02 -15.85 2.43
N ILE A 79 9.30 -15.18 1.30
CA ILE A 79 8.29 -15.00 0.25
C ILE A 79 7.94 -16.31 -0.45
N GLN A 80 8.91 -17.22 -0.63
CA GLN A 80 8.66 -18.56 -1.19
C GLN A 80 7.76 -19.41 -0.27
N ARG A 81 7.87 -19.22 1.04
CA ARG A 81 6.94 -19.80 2.04
C ARG A 81 5.60 -19.06 2.11
N GLY A 82 5.45 -17.95 1.38
CA GLY A 82 4.23 -17.15 1.36
C GLY A 82 4.01 -16.36 2.66
N GLU A 83 5.06 -16.03 3.40
CA GLU A 83 4.95 -15.30 4.67
C GLU A 83 4.38 -13.88 4.46
N PRO A 84 3.32 -13.48 5.19
CA PRO A 84 2.63 -12.23 4.90
C PRO A 84 3.48 -10.97 5.02
N ARG A 85 4.40 -10.94 5.99
CA ARG A 85 5.31 -9.80 6.20
C ARG A 85 6.24 -9.60 5.01
N ALA A 86 6.88 -10.67 4.57
CA ALA A 86 7.78 -10.64 3.41
C ALA A 86 7.01 -10.26 2.13
N ARG A 87 5.80 -10.81 1.93
CA ARG A 87 4.93 -10.43 0.81
C ARG A 87 4.62 -8.93 0.80
N MET A 88 4.29 -8.36 1.96
CA MET A 88 4.00 -6.92 2.10
C MET A 88 5.25 -6.08 1.82
N ALA A 89 6.41 -6.46 2.35
CA ALA A 89 7.67 -5.74 2.13
C ALA A 89 8.02 -5.67 0.64
N ILE A 90 7.93 -6.79 -0.08
CA ILE A 90 8.18 -6.81 -1.52
C ILE A 90 7.14 -6.02 -2.30
N ALA A 91 5.86 -6.12 -1.93
CA ALA A 91 4.81 -5.32 -2.54
C ALA A 91 5.03 -3.80 -2.33
N ASN A 92 5.61 -3.39 -1.20
CA ASN A 92 5.99 -1.99 -0.93
C ASN A 92 7.08 -1.50 -1.89
N GLU A 93 8.14 -2.29 -2.09
CA GLU A 93 9.20 -1.92 -3.03
C GLU A 93 8.73 -1.91 -4.49
N ILE A 94 7.83 -2.84 -4.87
CA ILE A 94 7.14 -2.78 -6.16
C ILE A 94 6.28 -1.51 -6.27
N GLY A 95 5.67 -1.07 -5.17
CA GLY A 95 4.96 0.21 -5.10
C GLY A 95 5.87 1.39 -5.40
N HIS A 96 7.10 1.41 -4.85
CA HIS A 96 8.07 2.44 -5.20
C HIS A 96 8.41 2.46 -6.69
N PHE A 97 8.60 1.30 -7.31
CA PHE A 97 8.80 1.18 -8.74
C PHE A 97 7.59 1.68 -9.55
N ALA A 98 6.40 1.16 -9.28
CA ALA A 98 5.18 1.45 -10.04
C ALA A 98 4.75 2.92 -9.93
N MET A 99 5.04 3.55 -8.79
CA MET A 99 4.75 4.96 -8.53
C MET A 99 5.89 5.90 -8.98
N ARG A 100 6.99 5.36 -9.55
CA ARG A 100 8.19 6.10 -9.97
C ARG A 100 8.79 6.93 -8.84
N HIS A 101 8.78 6.39 -7.62
CA HIS A 101 9.42 7.02 -6.47
C HIS A 101 10.94 6.98 -6.60
N ALA A 102 11.60 7.92 -5.93
CA ALA A 102 13.03 8.13 -6.10
C ALA A 102 13.94 6.99 -5.59
N GLY A 103 13.41 5.99 -4.87
CA GLY A 103 14.05 4.72 -4.47
C GLY A 103 15.53 4.80 -4.05
N VAL A 104 15.81 4.52 -2.77
CA VAL A 104 17.07 4.72 -2.00
C VAL A 104 17.00 5.94 -1.08
N ARG A 105 17.10 5.70 0.23
CA ARG A 105 17.51 6.72 1.20
C ARG A 105 18.44 6.09 2.22
N SER A 106 19.75 6.23 2.00
CA SER A 106 20.73 5.94 3.05
C SER A 106 20.48 6.86 4.23
N ARG A 107 20.41 6.32 5.45
CA ARG A 107 20.27 7.10 6.69
C ARG A 107 21.37 8.17 6.83
N SER A 108 22.51 8.00 6.16
CA SER A 108 23.62 8.97 6.15
C SER A 108 23.32 10.27 5.37
N THR A 109 22.36 10.25 4.43
CA THR A 109 21.96 11.44 3.65
C THR A 109 20.96 12.36 4.37
N ILE A 110 20.54 12.01 5.59
CA ILE A 110 19.65 12.83 6.43
C ILE A 110 20.45 13.88 7.23
N GLN A 111 21.78 13.87 7.16
CA GLN A 111 22.58 14.97 7.68
C GLN A 111 22.70 16.07 6.61
N ALA A 112 22.07 17.21 6.90
CA ALA A 112 22.19 18.49 6.20
C ALA A 112 21.48 18.62 4.83
N THR A 113 20.14 18.53 4.78
CA THR A 113 19.27 19.44 3.97
C THR A 113 17.75 19.17 4.16
N THR A 114 17.09 20.11 4.85
CA THR A 114 15.77 20.70 4.51
C THR A 114 14.52 19.80 4.59
N GLY A 115 13.66 20.06 5.60
CA GLY A 115 12.44 19.28 5.94
C GLY A 115 11.46 18.97 4.81
N LYS A 116 11.50 19.68 3.67
CA LYS A 116 10.74 19.33 2.47
C LYS A 116 11.10 17.94 1.92
N ARG A 117 12.39 17.58 1.89
CA ARG A 117 12.84 16.24 1.42
C ARG A 117 12.36 15.12 2.34
N LEU A 118 12.30 15.37 3.64
CA LEU A 118 11.76 14.43 4.62
C LEU A 118 10.24 14.23 4.45
N LEU A 119 9.50 15.32 4.18
CA LEU A 119 8.06 15.24 3.91
C LEU A 119 7.76 14.49 2.61
N GLU A 120 8.54 14.75 1.55
CA GLU A 120 8.46 13.99 0.30
C GLU A 120 8.74 12.50 0.55
N ALA A 121 9.73 12.18 1.39
CA ALA A 121 10.04 10.80 1.74
C ALA A 121 8.90 10.06 2.43
N LYS A 122 8.32 10.69 3.46
CA LYS A 122 7.18 10.13 4.19
C LYS A 122 5.97 9.94 3.28
N LYS A 123 5.79 10.86 2.33
CA LYS A 123 4.72 10.79 1.34
C LYS A 123 4.92 9.59 0.39
N GLU A 124 6.11 9.44 -0.20
CA GLU A 124 6.42 8.31 -1.10
C GLU A 124 6.26 6.97 -0.40
N GLU A 125 6.75 6.84 0.84
CA GLU A 125 6.57 5.64 1.67
C GLU A 125 5.09 5.34 1.93
N SER A 126 4.30 6.38 2.26
CA SER A 126 2.85 6.24 2.45
C SER A 126 2.12 5.82 1.17
N GLU A 127 2.54 6.33 0.01
CA GLU A 127 2.00 5.95 -1.29
C GLU A 127 2.38 4.51 -1.67
N ALA A 128 3.64 4.11 -1.45
CA ALA A 128 4.12 2.76 -1.69
C ALA A 128 3.41 1.71 -0.81
N ARG A 129 3.19 2.03 0.47
CA ARG A 129 2.49 1.13 1.40
C ARG A 129 1.03 0.92 1.03
N ARG A 130 0.33 1.98 0.64
CA ARG A 130 -1.06 1.89 0.14
C ARG A 130 -1.10 1.09 -1.17
N PHE A 131 -0.17 1.36 -2.08
CA PHE A 131 -0.01 0.56 -3.30
C PHE A 131 0.20 -0.92 -2.97
N ALA A 132 1.06 -1.26 -2.01
CA ALA A 132 1.33 -2.64 -1.64
C ALA A 132 0.08 -3.38 -1.16
N ALA A 133 -0.70 -2.75 -0.27
CA ALA A 133 -1.94 -3.32 0.24
C ALA A 133 -2.98 -3.53 -0.87
N MET A 134 -3.15 -2.55 -1.75
CA MET A 134 -4.05 -2.63 -2.91
C MET A 134 -3.55 -3.63 -3.96
N PHE A 135 -2.23 -3.73 -4.17
CA PHE A 135 -1.64 -4.70 -5.08
C PHE A 135 -1.88 -6.13 -4.60
N LEU A 136 -1.74 -6.40 -3.31
CA LEU A 136 -1.99 -7.72 -2.74
C LEU A 136 -3.49 -8.08 -2.72
N ALA A 137 -4.35 -7.14 -2.33
CA ALA A 137 -5.80 -7.31 -2.25
C ALA A 137 -6.52 -6.14 -2.96
N PRO A 138 -6.65 -6.16 -4.29
CA PRO A 138 -7.23 -5.03 -5.03
C PRO A 138 -8.75 -4.97 -4.89
N ASN A 139 -9.31 -3.76 -4.96
CA ASN A 139 -10.75 -3.53 -4.78
C ASN A 139 -11.61 -4.42 -5.67
N TYR A 140 -11.17 -4.67 -6.91
CA TYR A 140 -11.94 -5.42 -7.89
C TYR A 140 -11.96 -6.95 -7.64
N LEU A 141 -11.15 -7.46 -6.69
CA LEU A 141 -11.17 -8.86 -6.23
C LEU A 141 -11.78 -9.02 -4.82
N LEU A 142 -12.00 -7.90 -4.12
CA LEU A 142 -12.65 -7.88 -2.81
C LEU A 142 -14.18 -7.88 -2.97
N SER A 143 -14.85 -8.53 -2.03
CA SER A 143 -16.31 -8.53 -1.87
C SER A 143 -16.70 -7.64 -0.69
N SER A 144 -17.86 -6.98 -0.79
CA SER A 144 -18.46 -6.24 0.34
C SER A 144 -18.78 -7.13 1.53
N THR A 145 -18.92 -8.44 1.31
CA THR A 145 -19.20 -9.44 2.34
C THR A 145 -17.96 -10.07 2.95
N ASP A 146 -16.76 -9.75 2.43
CA ASP A 146 -15.53 -10.30 2.99
C ASP A 146 -15.36 -9.87 4.44
N THR A 147 -14.97 -10.80 5.31
CA THR A 147 -14.49 -10.50 6.65
C THR A 147 -12.99 -10.19 6.63
N VAL A 148 -12.42 -9.78 7.76
CA VAL A 148 -10.97 -9.59 7.86
C VAL A 148 -10.25 -10.92 7.69
N GLU A 149 -10.81 -11.99 8.26
CA GLU A 149 -10.36 -13.36 8.15
C GLU A 149 -10.37 -13.86 6.71
N ASP A 150 -11.45 -13.59 5.96
CA ASP A 150 -11.51 -13.91 4.52
C ASP A 150 -10.38 -13.24 3.76
N ILE A 151 -10.04 -11.98 4.09
CA ILE A 151 -8.95 -11.26 3.42
C ILE A 151 -7.59 -11.87 3.76
N VAL A 152 -7.37 -12.25 5.03
CA VAL A 152 -6.16 -12.95 5.48
C VAL A 152 -5.97 -14.24 4.69
N ASP A 153 -6.99 -15.09 4.66
CA ASP A 153 -6.92 -16.43 4.09
C ASP A 153 -6.79 -16.38 2.57
N ARG A 154 -7.63 -15.56 1.92
CA ARG A 154 -7.66 -15.45 0.47
C ARG A 154 -6.42 -14.76 -0.07
N PHE A 155 -6.01 -13.62 0.49
CA PHE A 155 -4.95 -12.79 -0.10
C PHE A 155 -3.57 -13.03 0.53
N GLY A 156 -3.48 -13.81 1.61
CA GLY A 156 -2.22 -14.10 2.29
C GLY A 156 -1.60 -12.88 2.96
N MET A 157 -2.45 -12.02 3.54
CA MET A 157 -2.05 -10.82 4.28
C MET A 157 -1.98 -11.12 5.78
N SER A 158 -1.21 -10.35 6.54
CA SER A 158 -1.29 -10.41 8.00
C SER A 158 -2.64 -9.88 8.47
N PHE A 159 -3.13 -10.32 9.62
CA PHE A 159 -4.38 -9.83 10.19
C PHE A 159 -4.46 -8.31 10.28
N GLU A 160 -3.41 -7.64 10.76
CA GLU A 160 -3.37 -6.17 10.87
C GLU A 160 -3.51 -5.49 9.50
N ALA A 161 -2.73 -5.92 8.51
CA ALA A 161 -2.82 -5.39 7.15
C ALA A 161 -4.19 -5.65 6.50
N ALA A 162 -4.79 -6.82 6.75
CA ALA A 162 -6.13 -7.16 6.26
C ALA A 162 -7.21 -6.28 6.90
N MET A 163 -7.11 -6.01 8.21
CA MET A 163 -8.02 -5.11 8.93
C MET A 163 -7.98 -3.69 8.37
N ILE A 164 -6.77 -3.13 8.17
CA ILE A 164 -6.60 -1.80 7.54
C ILE A 164 -7.22 -1.82 6.15
N ARG A 165 -6.89 -2.83 5.35
CA ARG A 165 -7.34 -2.95 3.97
C ARG A 165 -8.86 -3.05 3.86
N LYS A 166 -9.51 -3.81 4.75
CA LYS A 166 -10.97 -3.89 4.83
C LYS A 166 -11.59 -2.53 5.09
N GLY A 167 -11.06 -1.78 6.06
CA GLY A 167 -11.53 -0.43 6.36
C GLY A 167 -11.41 0.54 5.17
N GLU A 168 -10.33 0.45 4.41
CA GLU A 168 -10.13 1.23 3.18
C GLU A 168 -11.14 0.84 2.09
N PHE A 169 -11.34 -0.45 1.86
CA PHE A 169 -12.30 -0.96 0.88
C PHE A 169 -13.73 -0.54 1.23
N ASP A 170 -14.14 -0.64 2.50
CA ASP A 170 -15.46 -0.21 2.95
C ASP A 170 -15.66 1.30 2.83
N ALA A 171 -14.60 2.08 3.06
CA ALA A 171 -14.63 3.51 2.79
C ALA A 171 -14.80 3.81 1.30
N PHE A 172 -14.11 3.08 0.42
CA PHE A 172 -14.24 3.20 -1.02
C PHE A 172 -15.67 2.85 -1.50
N GLN A 173 -16.24 1.73 -1.06
CA GLN A 173 -17.60 1.31 -1.43
C GLN A 173 -18.66 2.33 -1.01
N ARG A 174 -18.52 2.91 0.19
CA ARG A 174 -19.40 3.99 0.66
C ARG A 174 -19.31 5.24 -0.20
N ARG A 175 -18.09 5.67 -0.56
CA ARG A 175 -17.90 6.81 -1.48
C ARG A 175 -18.52 6.54 -2.85
N ALA A 176 -18.29 5.35 -3.41
CA ALA A 176 -18.80 4.97 -4.73
C ALA A 176 -20.34 4.87 -4.77
N SER A 177 -20.96 4.42 -3.69
CA SER A 177 -22.42 4.32 -3.55
C SER A 177 -23.10 5.60 -3.04
N GLY A 178 -22.35 6.66 -2.74
CA GLY A 178 -22.88 7.91 -2.19
C GLY A 178 -23.33 7.86 -0.72
N HIS A 179 -23.16 6.72 -0.04
CA HIS A 179 -23.52 6.56 1.37
C HIS A 179 -22.47 7.24 2.27
N ARG A 180 -22.90 8.19 3.11
CA ARG A 180 -22.01 8.84 4.08
C ARG A 180 -21.82 7.95 5.31
N ARG A 181 -20.67 8.07 5.98
CA ARG A 181 -20.46 7.44 7.28
C ARG A 181 -21.40 8.09 8.28
N GLU A 182 -22.24 7.30 8.93
CA GLU A 182 -23.00 7.76 10.09
C GLU A 182 -22.03 8.22 11.18
N LEU A 183 -22.30 9.40 11.73
CA LEU A 183 -21.51 9.92 12.82
C LEU A 183 -21.73 9.02 14.05
N PRO A 184 -20.68 8.70 14.83
CA PRO A 184 -20.86 8.01 16.09
C PRO A 184 -21.88 8.75 16.96
N SER A 185 -22.75 8.02 17.68
CA SER A 185 -23.80 8.62 18.52
C SER A 185 -23.26 9.70 19.45
N VAL A 186 -22.11 9.46 20.08
CA VAL A 186 -21.42 10.43 20.95
C VAL A 186 -21.09 11.75 20.23
N VAL A 187 -20.69 11.68 18.96
CA VAL A 187 -20.40 12.87 18.14
C VAL A 187 -21.69 13.57 17.77
N VAL A 188 -22.74 12.82 17.43
CA VAL A 188 -24.07 13.38 17.16
C VAL A 188 -24.61 14.10 18.39
N ASP A 189 -24.53 13.50 19.57
CA ASP A 189 -25.00 14.08 20.83
C ASP A 189 -24.23 15.36 21.19
N TYR A 190 -22.91 15.34 21.02
CA TYR A 190 -22.07 16.52 21.18
C TYR A 190 -22.48 17.66 20.22
N LEU A 191 -22.71 17.35 18.94
CA LEU A 191 -23.10 18.34 17.93
C LEU A 191 -24.52 18.88 18.18
N LYS A 192 -25.46 18.03 18.61
CA LYS A 192 -26.81 18.44 19.03
C LYS A 192 -26.75 19.39 20.22
N ASP A 193 -25.91 19.10 21.21
CA ASP A 193 -25.78 19.95 22.38
C ASP A 193 -25.10 21.29 22.07
N ALA A 194 -24.09 21.30 21.18
CA ALA A 194 -23.50 22.52 20.66
C ALA A 194 -24.52 23.38 19.88
N GLN A 195 -25.40 22.75 19.09
CA GLN A 195 -26.48 23.43 18.39
C GLN A 195 -27.50 24.06 19.35
N ARG A 196 -27.88 23.36 20.43
CA ARG A 196 -28.72 23.92 21.52
C ARG A 196 -28.08 25.14 22.18
N ARG A 197 -26.74 25.14 22.29
CA ARG A 197 -25.95 26.27 22.81
C ARG A 197 -25.72 27.39 21.79
N GLY A 198 -26.36 27.33 20.62
CA GLY A 198 -26.36 28.40 19.61
C GLY A 198 -25.31 28.28 18.51
N ALA A 199 -24.55 27.17 18.44
CA ALA A 199 -23.60 26.96 17.36
C ALA A 199 -24.30 26.63 16.03
N LYS A 200 -23.88 27.27 14.93
CA LYS A 200 -24.33 26.91 13.58
C LYS A 200 -23.52 25.71 13.07
N LEU A 201 -24.20 24.60 12.82
CA LEU A 201 -23.59 23.42 12.22
C LEU A 201 -23.49 23.58 10.70
N ARG A 202 -22.38 23.10 10.12
CA ARG A 202 -22.15 23.05 8.66
C ARG A 202 -22.55 21.72 8.03
N THR A 203 -22.99 20.76 8.84
CA THR A 203 -23.33 19.41 8.43
C THR A 203 -24.73 19.09 8.93
N GLU A 204 -25.54 18.47 8.09
CA GLU A 204 -26.85 17.95 8.50
C GLU A 204 -26.66 16.74 9.41
N LEU A 205 -27.30 16.78 10.58
CA LEU A 205 -27.35 15.66 11.51
C LEU A 205 -28.56 14.80 11.14
N ASN A 206 -28.34 13.73 10.38
CA ASN A 206 -29.32 12.65 10.25
C ASN A 206 -29.21 11.72 11.46
#